data_AF-A0A0F4JVW3-F1
#
_entry.id   AF-A0A0F4JVW3-F1
#
_cell.length_a   1.000
_cell.length_b   1.000
_cell.length_c   1.000
_cell.angle_alpha   90.00
_cell.angle_beta   90.00
_cell.angle_gamma   90.00
#
_symmetry.space_group_name_H-M   'P 1'
#
loop_
_entity.id
_entity.type
_entity.pdbx_description
1 polymer ?
#
loop_
_entity_poly.entity_id
_entity_poly.type
_entity_poly.pdbx_seq_one_letter_code
_entity_poly.pdbx_strand_id
1 'polypeptide(L)'
;MHRRKVLTLGLGVGIAAALPGTASASAVDPKELVERSLFHLPEARPASRDALFSALVEARRVFQAAEYSKLGRTLPSLISGSLASQAHDIAARAYVLLAQLAIKNYQGMAWVAAERARAQAELTGNPVVMGEAAHSMGVSLRRSGEYQAAIDHLQEAAGRLG
;
A
#
# COMPACT_ATOMS: atom_id res chain seq x y z
N MET A 1 -17.47 -24.44 28.35
CA MET A 1 -18.47 -24.29 29.43
C MET A 1 -17.76 -23.85 30.70
N HIS A 2 -17.78 -22.54 31.02
CA HIS A 2 -17.97 -22.02 32.39
C HIS A 2 -18.18 -20.51 32.30
N ARG A 3 -19.46 -20.13 32.37
CA ARG A 3 -19.96 -18.76 32.41
C ARG A 3 -19.64 -18.17 33.79
N ARG A 4 -19.05 -16.98 33.86
CA ARG A 4 -19.15 -16.13 35.05
C ARG A 4 -20.02 -14.93 34.72
N LYS A 5 -21.25 -15.01 35.21
CA LYS A 5 -22.20 -13.91 35.35
C LYS A 5 -21.80 -13.11 36.58
N VAL A 6 -21.65 -11.79 36.45
CA VAL A 6 -21.84 -10.88 37.58
C VAL A 6 -22.82 -9.82 37.12
N LEU A 7 -24.02 -9.89 37.70
CA LEU A 7 -25.05 -8.87 37.68
C LEU A 7 -24.84 -8.00 38.92
N THR A 8 -25.06 -6.69 38.83
CA THR A 8 -26.15 -5.97 39.52
C THR A 8 -25.85 -4.47 39.72
N LEU A 9 -26.76 -3.67 39.14
CA LEU A 9 -27.29 -2.35 39.52
C LEU A 9 -26.39 -1.13 39.77
N GLY A 10 -26.54 -0.13 38.90
CA GLY A 10 -26.54 1.28 39.25
C GLY A 10 -27.69 1.98 38.52
N LEU A 11 -28.78 2.26 39.24
CA LEU A 11 -29.89 3.10 38.76
C LEU A 11 -29.43 4.57 38.82
N GLY A 12 -29.17 5.16 37.65
CA GLY A 12 -29.00 6.59 37.49
C GLY A 12 -29.97 7.11 36.43
N VAL A 13 -31.01 7.81 36.85
CA VAL A 13 -31.87 8.60 35.96
C VAL A 13 -31.05 9.82 35.53
N GLY A 14 -30.38 9.69 34.39
CA GLY A 14 -29.67 10.78 33.71
C GLY A 14 -30.39 11.10 32.41
N ILE A 15 -30.65 12.39 32.18
CA ILE A 15 -31.31 12.97 31.02
C ILE A 15 -30.71 12.36 29.73
N ALA A 16 -31.55 11.68 28.94
CA ALA A 16 -31.15 11.17 27.63
C ALA A 16 -30.99 12.35 26.66
N ALA A 17 -29.83 12.98 26.68
CA ALA A 17 -29.37 13.75 25.53
C ALA A 17 -29.14 12.75 24.39
N ALA A 18 -30.01 12.78 23.39
CA ALA A 18 -29.81 12.07 22.13
C ALA A 18 -28.58 12.67 21.44
N LEU A 19 -27.41 12.14 21.76
CA LEU A 19 -26.21 12.38 20.97
C LEU A 19 -26.49 11.77 19.59
N PRO A 20 -26.36 12.52 18.48
CA PRO A 20 -26.42 11.94 17.16
C PRO A 20 -25.35 10.85 17.12
N GLY A 21 -25.78 9.60 16.90
CA GLY A 21 -24.88 8.47 16.80
C GLY A 21 -23.83 8.80 15.76
N THR A 22 -22.57 8.96 16.19
CA THR A 22 -21.45 8.94 15.28
C THR A 22 -21.55 7.61 14.56
N ALA A 23 -21.98 7.64 13.30
CA ALA A 23 -21.90 6.47 12.45
C ALA A 23 -20.46 5.98 12.56
N SER A 24 -20.24 4.84 13.21
CA SER A 24 -18.96 4.17 13.17
C SER A 24 -18.71 3.91 11.70
N ALA A 25 -17.88 4.73 11.07
CA ALA A 25 -17.37 4.46 9.74
C ALA A 25 -16.76 3.07 9.84
N SER A 26 -17.41 2.08 9.25
CA SER A 26 -16.89 0.71 9.25
C SER A 26 -15.46 0.78 8.76
N ALA A 27 -14.53 0.27 9.57
CA ALA A 27 -13.13 0.27 9.22
C ALA A 27 -12.98 -0.55 7.93
N VAL A 28 -12.66 0.11 6.83
CA VAL A 28 -12.42 -0.54 5.53
C VAL A 28 -11.33 -1.60 5.71
N ASP A 29 -11.58 -2.81 5.22
CA ASP A 29 -10.64 -3.91 5.33
C ASP A 29 -9.32 -3.55 4.64
N PRO A 30 -8.16 -3.65 5.33
CA PRO A 30 -6.85 -3.44 4.71
C PRO A 30 -6.63 -4.26 3.42
N LYS A 31 -7.22 -5.46 3.31
CA LYS A 31 -7.18 -6.26 2.08
C LYS A 31 -7.87 -5.54 0.93
N GLU A 32 -9.07 -5.01 1.16
CA GLU A 32 -9.88 -4.30 0.17
C GLU A 32 -9.13 -3.06 -0.37
N LEU A 33 -8.42 -2.34 0.51
CA LEU A 33 -7.61 -1.18 0.10
C LEU A 33 -6.46 -1.56 -0.85
N VAL A 34 -5.82 -2.72 -0.61
CA VAL A 34 -4.76 -3.24 -1.50
C VAL A 34 -5.34 -3.71 -2.83
N GLU A 35 -6.43 -4.49 -2.80
CA GLU A 35 -7.10 -4.98 -4.01
C GLU A 35 -7.58 -3.84 -4.89
N ARG A 36 -8.13 -2.78 -4.29
CA ARG A 36 -8.52 -1.57 -5.03
C ARG A 36 -7.34 -0.91 -5.73
N SER A 37 -6.18 -0.84 -5.07
CA SER A 37 -4.97 -0.25 -5.65
C SER A 37 -4.36 -1.09 -6.78
N LEU A 38 -4.69 -2.40 -6.85
CA LEU A 38 -4.19 -3.31 -7.88
C LEU A 38 -5.14 -3.46 -9.06
N PHE A 39 -6.46 -3.50 -8.80
CA PHE A 39 -7.46 -3.96 -9.78
C PHE A 39 -8.57 -2.94 -10.06
N HIS A 40 -8.74 -1.93 -9.20
CA HIS A 40 -9.85 -0.97 -9.28
C HIS A 40 -9.35 0.46 -9.11
N LEU A 41 -8.38 0.84 -9.96
CA LEU A 41 -7.85 2.20 -9.97
C LEU A 41 -8.93 3.19 -10.45
N PRO A 42 -9.05 4.36 -9.80
CA PRO A 42 -9.96 5.40 -10.26
C PRO A 42 -9.45 5.99 -11.59
N GLU A 43 -10.38 6.42 -12.44
CA GLU A 43 -10.03 7.21 -13.62
C GLU A 43 -9.32 8.50 -13.19
N ALA A 44 -8.20 8.82 -13.84
CA ALA A 44 -7.39 9.98 -13.53
C ALA A 44 -7.03 10.75 -14.80
N ARG A 45 -7.05 12.08 -14.68
CA ARG A 45 -6.48 12.97 -15.69
C ARG A 45 -4.98 13.18 -15.42
N PRO A 46 -4.16 13.48 -16.45
CA PRO A 46 -2.77 13.84 -16.25
C PRO A 46 -2.64 14.99 -15.25
N ALA A 47 -1.70 14.85 -14.33
CA ALA A 47 -1.37 15.82 -13.29
C ALA A 47 0.06 16.33 -13.47
N SER A 48 0.39 17.45 -12.83
CA SER A 48 1.76 17.96 -12.88
C SER A 48 2.72 17.02 -12.14
N ARG A 49 3.95 16.92 -12.64
CA ARG A 49 5.00 16.09 -12.02
C ARG A 49 5.26 16.48 -10.57
N ASP A 50 5.26 17.79 -10.26
CA ASP A 50 5.48 18.30 -8.90
C ASP A 50 4.38 17.90 -7.92
N ALA A 51 3.12 17.89 -8.38
CA ALA A 51 2.00 17.44 -7.56
C ALA A 51 2.10 15.94 -7.26
N LEU A 52 2.45 15.12 -8.26
CA LEU A 52 2.66 13.69 -8.11
C LEU A 52 3.85 13.38 -7.19
N PHE A 53 4.95 14.11 -7.34
CA PHE A 53 6.13 13.93 -6.49
C PHE A 53 5.81 14.30 -5.02
N SER A 54 5.13 15.42 -4.80
CA SER A 54 4.68 15.82 -3.46
C SER A 54 3.75 14.78 -2.83
N ALA A 55 2.83 14.23 -3.60
CA ALA A 55 1.93 13.16 -3.14
C ALA A 55 2.68 11.85 -2.81
N LEU A 56 3.72 11.50 -3.58
CA LEU A 56 4.58 10.34 -3.27
C LEU A 56 5.38 10.56 -1.98
N VAL A 57 5.94 11.75 -1.78
CA VAL A 57 6.65 12.09 -0.54
C VAL A 57 5.71 11.99 0.67
N GLU A 58 4.49 12.50 0.56
CA GLU A 58 3.49 12.38 1.61
C GLU A 58 3.08 10.92 1.85
N ALA A 59 2.83 10.13 0.80
CA ALA A 59 2.54 8.71 0.93
C ALA A 59 3.65 7.96 1.69
N ARG A 60 4.92 8.30 1.43
CA ARG A 60 6.06 7.74 2.18
C ARG A 60 6.04 8.15 3.65
N ARG A 61 5.71 9.41 3.98
CA ARG A 61 5.56 9.86 5.38
C ARG A 61 4.44 9.11 6.09
N VAL A 62 3.28 8.97 5.45
CA VAL A 62 2.14 8.21 5.97
C VAL A 62 2.51 6.75 6.23
N PHE A 63 3.27 6.12 5.32
CA PHE A 63 3.80 4.77 5.54
C PHE A 63 4.73 4.71 6.76
N GLN A 64 5.68 5.64 6.87
CA GLN A 64 6.63 5.71 7.98
C GLN A 64 5.96 5.96 9.34
N ALA A 65 4.85 6.71 9.34
CA ALA A 65 4.01 6.94 10.51
C ALA A 65 3.11 5.74 10.87
N ALA A 66 3.20 4.63 10.14
CA ALA A 66 2.34 3.44 10.28
C ALA A 66 0.83 3.72 10.10
N GLU A 67 0.47 4.79 9.39
CA GLU A 67 -0.92 5.15 9.08
C GLU A 67 -1.43 4.36 7.86
N TYR A 68 -1.36 3.02 7.92
CA TYR A 68 -1.58 2.13 6.79
C TYR A 68 -2.97 2.27 6.15
N SER A 69 -4.02 2.51 6.95
CA SER A 69 -5.37 2.73 6.42
C SER A 69 -5.49 4.04 5.63
N LYS A 70 -4.75 5.08 6.03
CA LYS A 70 -4.68 6.33 5.26
C LYS A 70 -3.90 6.10 3.97
N LEU A 71 -2.77 5.39 4.03
CA LEU A 71 -1.98 5.04 2.85
C LEU A 71 -2.79 4.24 1.82
N GLY A 72 -3.49 3.19 2.26
CA GLY A 72 -4.32 2.38 1.36
C GLY A 72 -5.48 3.17 0.74
N ARG A 73 -5.91 4.27 1.37
CA ARG A 73 -6.90 5.17 0.78
C ARG A 73 -6.31 6.11 -0.27
N THR A 74 -5.07 6.56 -0.10
CA THR A 74 -4.44 7.54 -1.00
C THR A 74 -3.72 6.91 -2.19
N LEU A 75 -3.16 5.70 -2.04
CA LEU A 75 -2.39 5.01 -3.07
C LEU A 75 -3.11 4.85 -4.42
N PRO A 76 -4.40 4.46 -4.51
CA PRO A 76 -5.07 4.29 -5.81
C PRO A 76 -5.01 5.55 -6.68
N SER A 77 -5.25 6.72 -6.09
CA SER A 77 -5.25 8.00 -6.83
C SER A 77 -3.84 8.42 -7.23
N LEU A 78 -2.84 8.15 -6.37
CA LEU A 78 -1.43 8.41 -6.70
C LEU A 78 -0.96 7.53 -7.86
N ILE A 79 -1.30 6.24 -7.82
CA ILE A 79 -0.95 5.28 -8.87
C ILE A 79 -1.62 5.68 -10.17
N SER A 80 -2.94 5.88 -10.19
CA SER A 80 -3.67 6.22 -11.41
C SER A 80 -3.23 7.56 -12.00
N GLY A 81 -3.02 8.59 -11.18
CA GLY A 81 -2.49 9.87 -11.62
C GLY A 81 -1.08 9.78 -12.20
N SER A 82 -0.21 8.96 -11.60
CA SER A 82 1.15 8.73 -12.11
C SER A 82 1.13 8.00 -13.46
N LEU A 83 0.28 6.98 -13.61
CA LEU A 83 0.10 6.25 -14.87
C LEU A 83 -0.49 7.15 -15.97
N ALA A 84 -1.54 7.92 -15.67
CA ALA A 84 -2.15 8.85 -16.61
C ALA A 84 -1.16 9.92 -17.12
N SER A 85 -0.20 10.30 -16.26
CA SER A 85 0.82 11.30 -16.58
C SER A 85 2.13 10.72 -17.13
N GLN A 86 2.20 9.40 -17.34
CA GLN A 86 3.42 8.68 -17.75
C GLN A 86 4.63 8.95 -16.81
N ALA A 87 4.36 9.23 -15.54
CA ALA A 87 5.38 9.44 -14.52
C ALA A 87 5.83 8.09 -13.94
N HIS A 88 6.45 7.26 -14.79
CA HIS A 88 6.76 5.86 -14.49
C HIS A 88 7.63 5.66 -13.24
N ASP A 89 8.54 6.60 -12.94
CA ASP A 89 9.37 6.55 -11.72
C ASP A 89 8.54 6.75 -10.45
N ILE A 90 7.50 7.60 -10.52
CA ILE A 90 6.57 7.83 -9.41
C ILE A 90 5.62 6.63 -9.29
N ALA A 91 5.09 6.12 -10.40
CA ALA A 91 4.24 4.94 -10.43
C ALA A 91 4.95 3.71 -9.84
N ALA A 92 6.22 3.47 -10.23
CA ALA A 92 7.04 2.39 -9.71
C ALA A 92 7.16 2.48 -8.18
N ARG A 93 7.52 3.66 -7.65
CA ARG A 93 7.67 3.88 -6.20
C ARG A 93 6.35 3.80 -5.44
N ALA A 94 5.24 4.22 -6.05
CA ALA A 94 3.92 4.05 -5.47
C ALA A 94 3.54 2.56 -5.38
N TYR A 95 3.85 1.76 -6.40
CA TYR A 95 3.69 0.30 -6.34
C TYR A 95 4.65 -0.37 -5.34
N VAL A 96 5.87 0.13 -5.15
CA VAL A 96 6.77 -0.31 -4.06
C VAL A 96 6.12 -0.06 -2.69
N LEU A 97 5.52 1.12 -2.45
CA LEU A 97 4.78 1.39 -1.22
C LEU A 97 3.57 0.46 -1.06
N LEU A 98 2.87 0.14 -2.15
CA LEU A 98 1.77 -0.83 -2.15
C LEU A 98 2.24 -2.25 -1.81
N ALA A 99 3.38 -2.69 -2.33
CA ALA A 99 3.97 -3.99 -2.00
C ALA A 99 4.34 -4.05 -0.51
N GLN A 100 4.96 -3.00 0.02
CA GLN A 100 5.27 -2.90 1.45
C GLN A 100 4.01 -2.91 2.32
N LEU A 101 2.95 -2.20 1.91
CA LEU A 101 1.65 -2.22 2.58
C LEU A 101 1.03 -3.62 2.56
N ALA A 102 1.06 -4.30 1.42
CA ALA A 102 0.59 -5.68 1.29
C ALA A 102 1.38 -6.64 2.19
N ILE A 103 2.70 -6.49 2.31
CA ILE A 103 3.50 -7.27 3.26
C ILE A 103 3.06 -7.04 4.71
N LYS A 104 2.55 -5.86 5.07
CA LYS A 104 2.08 -5.61 6.45
C LYS A 104 0.69 -6.16 6.71
N ASN A 105 -0.21 -6.08 5.73
CA ASN A 105 -1.64 -6.31 5.95
C ASN A 105 -2.19 -7.56 5.25
N TYR A 106 -1.59 -7.98 4.13
CA TYR A 106 -2.09 -9.06 3.28
C TYR A 106 -1.00 -9.62 2.34
N GLN A 107 -0.23 -10.61 2.82
CA GLN A 107 0.97 -11.12 2.13
C GLN A 107 0.70 -11.61 0.69
N GLY A 108 -0.49 -12.14 0.40
CA GLY A 108 -0.81 -12.80 -0.87
C GLY A 108 -0.70 -11.92 -2.13
N MET A 109 -0.70 -10.59 -1.97
CA MET A 109 -0.68 -9.65 -3.10
C MET A 109 0.62 -8.82 -3.21
N ALA A 110 1.57 -9.03 -2.28
CA ALA A 110 2.82 -8.27 -2.26
C ALA A 110 3.68 -8.48 -3.52
N TRP A 111 3.72 -9.72 -4.03
CA TRP A 111 4.40 -10.04 -5.28
C TRP A 111 3.77 -9.32 -6.49
N VAL A 112 2.44 -9.29 -6.57
CA VAL A 112 1.73 -8.62 -7.68
C VAL A 112 2.03 -7.12 -7.70
N ALA A 113 2.01 -6.47 -6.54
CA ALA A 113 2.38 -5.06 -6.44
C ALA A 113 3.87 -4.82 -6.81
N ALA A 114 4.77 -5.69 -6.37
CA ALA A 114 6.18 -5.60 -6.71
C ALA A 114 6.45 -5.84 -8.21
N GLU A 115 5.68 -6.71 -8.86
CA GLU A 115 5.74 -6.91 -10.31
C GLU A 115 5.28 -5.67 -11.08
N ARG A 116 4.20 -5.03 -10.62
CA ARG A 116 3.77 -3.74 -11.18
C ARG A 116 4.81 -2.65 -10.99
N ALA A 117 5.51 -2.65 -9.85
CA ALA A 117 6.62 -1.73 -9.62
C ALA A 117 7.77 -1.97 -10.61
N ARG A 118 8.17 -3.23 -10.81
CA ARG A 118 9.21 -3.62 -11.78
C ARG A 118 8.85 -3.17 -13.20
N ALA A 119 7.64 -3.48 -13.66
CA ALA A 119 7.17 -3.11 -14.99
C ALA A 119 7.21 -1.59 -15.23
N GLN A 120 6.86 -0.78 -14.23
CA GLN A 120 6.97 0.67 -14.34
C GLN A 120 8.42 1.16 -14.24
N ALA A 121 9.25 0.53 -13.40
CA ALA A 121 10.66 0.90 -13.25
C ALA A 121 11.45 0.67 -14.54
N GLU A 122 11.17 -0.41 -15.27
CA GLU A 122 11.82 -0.71 -16.55
C GLU A 122 11.57 0.37 -17.61
N LEU A 123 10.37 0.95 -17.63
CA LEU A 123 10.02 2.06 -18.54
C LEU A 123 10.81 3.35 -18.24
N THR A 124 11.44 3.46 -17.08
CA THR A 124 12.24 4.66 -16.74
C THR A 124 13.65 4.63 -17.31
N GLY A 125 14.20 3.43 -17.57
CA GLY A 125 15.63 3.25 -17.85
C GLY A 125 16.57 3.73 -16.73
N ASN A 126 16.05 4.09 -15.55
CA ASN A 126 16.84 4.62 -14.44
C ASN A 126 17.27 3.48 -13.52
N PRO A 127 18.58 3.20 -13.41
CA PRO A 127 19.07 2.06 -12.62
C PRO A 127 18.71 2.16 -11.14
N VAL A 128 18.56 3.37 -10.59
CA VAL A 128 18.14 3.56 -9.20
C VAL A 128 16.70 3.09 -8.99
N VAL A 129 15.77 3.48 -9.87
CA VAL A 129 14.36 3.08 -9.77
C VAL A 129 14.20 1.57 -9.99
N MET A 130 14.95 1.02 -10.95
CA MET A 130 15.00 -0.42 -11.22
C MET A 130 15.53 -1.20 -10.02
N GLY A 131 16.61 -0.74 -9.38
CA GLY A 131 17.14 -1.34 -8.16
C GLY A 131 16.16 -1.30 -6.99
N GLU A 132 15.46 -0.17 -6.79
CA GLU A 132 14.41 -0.06 -5.77
C GLU A 132 13.28 -1.10 -5.99
N ALA A 133 12.82 -1.26 -7.24
CA ALA A 133 11.78 -2.22 -7.59
C ALA A 133 12.25 -3.68 -7.44
N ALA A 134 13.48 -3.99 -7.89
CA ALA A 134 14.08 -5.32 -7.73
C ALA A 134 14.25 -5.70 -6.26
N HIS A 135 14.69 -4.76 -5.42
CA HIS A 135 14.75 -4.98 -3.98
C HIS A 135 13.36 -5.25 -3.39
N SER A 136 12.35 -4.47 -3.77
CA SER A 136 10.97 -4.71 -3.34
C SER A 136 10.48 -6.11 -3.71
N MET A 137 10.86 -6.60 -4.89
CA MET A 137 10.49 -7.92 -5.38
C MET A 137 11.17 -9.05 -4.60
N GLY A 138 12.48 -8.93 -4.39
CA GLY A 138 13.23 -9.88 -3.55
C GLY A 138 12.69 -9.95 -2.12
N VAL A 139 12.26 -8.81 -1.56
CA VAL A 139 11.58 -8.79 -0.26
C VAL A 139 10.24 -9.53 -0.32
N SER A 140 9.42 -9.32 -1.35
CA SER A 140 8.14 -10.05 -1.51
C SER A 140 8.35 -11.57 -1.59
N LEU A 141 9.31 -12.04 -2.39
CA LEU A 141 9.67 -13.47 -2.50
C LEU A 141 10.13 -14.05 -1.17
N ARG A 142 11.04 -13.35 -0.49
CA ARG A 142 11.53 -13.79 0.82
C ARG A 142 10.38 -13.88 1.84
N ARG A 143 9.40 -12.97 1.78
CA ARG A 143 8.25 -12.95 2.69
C ARG A 143 7.21 -14.03 2.36
N SER A 144 7.16 -14.54 1.13
CA SER A 144 6.36 -15.72 0.77
C SER A 144 7.07 -17.05 1.02
N GLY A 145 8.33 -17.03 1.47
CA GLY A 145 9.13 -18.25 1.72
C GLY A 145 9.94 -18.73 0.51
N GLU A 146 9.90 -17.99 -0.61
CA GLU A 146 10.61 -18.30 -1.86
C GLU A 146 12.06 -17.76 -1.81
N TYR A 147 12.86 -18.27 -0.87
CA TYR A 147 14.18 -17.72 -0.56
C TYR A 147 15.17 -17.82 -1.74
N GLN A 148 15.18 -18.95 -2.44
CA GLN A 148 16.10 -19.14 -3.57
C GLN A 148 15.73 -18.20 -4.73
N ALA A 149 14.45 -18.11 -5.07
CA ALA A 149 13.96 -17.18 -6.07
C ALA A 149 14.31 -15.72 -5.71
N ALA A 150 14.26 -15.36 -4.42
CA ALA A 150 14.66 -14.02 -3.97
C ALA A 150 16.15 -13.74 -4.25
N ILE A 151 17.03 -14.72 -4.00
CA ILE A 151 18.47 -14.62 -4.26
C ILE A 151 18.72 -14.50 -5.76
N ASP A 152 18.16 -15.42 -6.55
CA ASP A 152 18.35 -15.48 -8.00
C ASP A 152 17.89 -14.16 -8.65
N HIS A 153 16.73 -13.65 -8.24
CA HIS A 153 16.20 -12.37 -8.72
C HIS A 153 17.14 -11.19 -8.41
N LEU A 154 17.66 -11.10 -7.19
CA LEU A 154 18.54 -10.00 -6.79
C LEU A 154 19.91 -10.07 -7.49
N GLN A 155 20.43 -11.28 -7.73
CA GLN A 155 21.67 -11.48 -8.50
C GLN A 155 21.49 -11.08 -9.97
N GLU A 156 20.39 -11.49 -10.59
CA GLU A 156 20.05 -11.11 -11.96
C GLU A 156 19.87 -9.58 -12.07
N ALA A 157 19.18 -8.97 -11.11
CA ALA A 157 19.01 -7.51 -11.08
C ALA A 157 20.36 -6.80 -10.93
N ALA A 158 21.24 -7.27 -10.04
CA ALA A 158 22.56 -6.69 -9.87
C ALA A 158 23.40 -6.77 -11.16
N GLY A 159 23.36 -7.90 -11.87
CA GLY A 159 24.05 -8.06 -13.15
C GLY A 159 23.53 -7.16 -14.28
N ARG A 160 22.27 -6.71 -14.21
CA ARG A 160 21.68 -5.78 -15.20
C ARG A 160 21.94 -4.30 -14.91
N LEU A 161 22.24 -3.95 -13.65
CA LEU A 161 22.42 -2.57 -13.20
C LEU A 161 23.90 -2.14 -13.13
N GLY A 162 24.83 -3.09 -13.27
CA GLY A 162 26.29 -2.89 -13.26
C GLY A 162 26.88 -2.74 -14.64
#